data_AF-G7JIG4-F1
#
_entry.id   AF-G7JIG4-F1
#
_cell.length_a   1.000
_cell.length_b   1.000
_cell.length_c   1.000
_cell.angle_alpha   90.00
_cell.angle_beta   90.00
_cell.angle_gamma   90.00
#
_symmetry.space_group_name_H-M   'P 1'
#
loop_
_entity.id
_entity.type
_entity.pdbx_description
1 polymer ?
#
loop_
_entity_poly.entity_id
_entity_poly.type
_entity_poly.pdbx_seq_one_letter_code
_entity_poly.pdbx_strand_id
1 'polypeptide(L)' 'MLTHKTYRRTRLPIKGDETVFLPDELVTEVLSFFDVKFLMQMRCVCKSWKSIISNPNFVILIMD' A
#
# COMPACT_ATOMS: atom_id res chain seq x y z
N MET A 1 -15.96 -24.97 0.42
CA MET A 1 -14.76 -24.18 0.78
C MET A 1 -15.12 -22.72 0.72
N LEU A 2 -15.11 -22.05 1.88
CA LEU A 2 -15.66 -20.72 2.07
C LEU A 2 -14.92 -19.71 1.18
N THR A 3 -15.64 -19.11 0.24
CA THR A 3 -15.18 -17.91 -0.45
C THR A 3 -15.11 -16.81 0.61
N HIS A 4 -13.90 -16.43 1.00
CA HIS A 4 -13.66 -15.20 1.74
C HIS A 4 -14.08 -14.02 0.84
N LYS A 5 -15.38 -13.75 0.79
CA LYS A 5 -15.90 -12.44 0.39
C LYS A 5 -15.29 -11.47 1.38
N THR A 6 -14.22 -10.81 0.97
CA THR A 6 -13.70 -9.65 1.68
C THR A 6 -14.88 -8.70 1.79
N TYR A 7 -15.47 -8.63 2.99
CA TYR A 7 -16.33 -7.55 3.40
C TYR A 7 -15.49 -6.29 3.26
N ARG A 8 -15.55 -5.66 2.08
CA ARG A 8 -15.14 -4.27 1.94
C ARG A 8 -16.12 -3.54 2.84
N ARG A 9 -15.65 -3.16 4.03
CA ARG A 9 -16.29 -2.10 4.80
C ARG A 9 -16.10 -0.84 3.95
N THR A 10 -16.94 -0.67 2.93
CA THR A 10 -17.05 0.58 2.21
C THR A 10 -17.56 1.54 3.28
N ARG A 11 -16.66 2.38 3.81
CA ARG A 11 -17.11 3.52 4.61
C ARG A 11 -18.16 4.20 3.73
N LEU A 12 -19.38 4.35 4.24
CA LEU A 12 -20.38 5.16 3.54
C LEU A 12 -19.71 6.51 3.27
N PRO A 13 -19.82 7.09 2.05
CA PRO A 13 -19.24 8.39 1.78
C PRO A 13 -19.85 9.35 2.80
N ILE A 14 -19.05 9.78 3.77
CA ILE A 14 -19.47 10.88 4.65
C ILE A 14 -19.50 12.07 3.70
N LYS A 15 -20.67 12.68 3.53
CA LYS A 15 -20.87 13.83 2.65
C LYS A 15 -19.91 14.95 3.12
N GLY A 16 -18.77 15.09 2.44
CA GLY A 16 -17.66 15.97 2.82
C GLY A 16 -16.28 15.32 2.93
N ASP A 17 -16.13 14.01 2.70
CA ASP A 17 -14.82 13.34 2.70
C ASP A 17 -14.11 13.55 1.35
N GLU A 18 -13.60 14.76 1.13
CA GLU A 18 -12.58 15.01 0.11
C GLU A 18 -11.28 14.33 0.56
N THR A 19 -11.25 13.00 0.42
CA THR A 19 -10.04 12.21 0.66
C THR A 19 -8.97 12.65 -0.34
N VAL A 20 -7.96 13.38 0.14
CA VAL A 20 -6.75 13.67 -0.63
C VAL A 20 -5.95 12.38 -0.76
N PHE A 21 -5.84 11.87 -1.99
CA PHE A 21 -5.02 10.71 -2.30
C PHE A 21 -3.62 11.14 -2.70
N LEU A 22 -2.61 10.51 -2.10
CA LEU A 22 -1.23 10.59 -2.58
C LEU A 22 -1.06 9.60 -3.74
N PRO A 23 -0.52 10.02 -4.91
CA PRO A 23 -0.20 9.11 -6.00
C PRO A 23 0.74 7.98 -5.59
N ASP A 24 0.55 6.79 -6.16
CA ASP A 24 1.36 5.60 -5.85
C ASP A 24 2.85 5.81 -6.17
N GLU A 25 3.18 6.66 -7.14
CA GLU A 25 4.56 7.03 -7.49
C GLU A 25 5.28 7.73 -6.32
N LEU A 26 4.61 8.70 -5.69
CA LEU A 26 5.16 9.40 -4.52
C LEU A 26 5.22 8.49 -3.29
N VAL A 27 4.23 7.60 -3.13
CA VAL A 27 4.31 6.55 -2.10
C VAL A 27 5.53 5.67 -2.34
N THR A 28 5.80 5.29 -3.59
CA THR A 28 6.94 4.44 -3.96
C THR A 28 8.27 5.11 -3.61
N GLU A 29 8.43 6.39 -3.92
CA GLU A 29 9.61 7.18 -3.54
C GLU A 29 9.78 7.29 -2.02
N VAL A 30 8.69 7.53 -1.28
CA VAL A 30 8.75 7.55 0.19
C VAL A 30 9.18 6.19 0.74
N LEU A 31 8.62 5.11 0.19
CA LEU A 31 8.95 3.74 0.60
C LEU A 31 10.43 3.40 0.29
N SER A 32 11.01 3.89 -0.80
CA SER A 32 12.39 3.58 -1.16
C SER A 32 13.44 4.17 -0.20
N PHE A 33 13.07 5.12 0.66
CA PHE A 33 13.97 5.64 1.71
C PHE A 33 14.17 4.67 2.89
N PHE A 34 13.44 3.56 2.96
CA PHE A 34 13.45 2.67 4.10
C PHE A 34 14.17 1.35 3.82
N ASP A 35 14.87 0.83 4.84
CA ASP A 35 15.46 -0.51 4.81
C ASP A 35 14.41 -1.61 4.61
N VAL A 36 14.83 -2.71 3.98
CA VAL A 36 13.99 -3.90 3.69
C VAL A 36 13.23 -4.39 4.94
N LYS A 37 13.87 -4.37 6.11
CA LYS A 37 13.24 -4.80 7.37
C LYS A 37 12.02 -3.96 7.72
N PHE A 38 12.10 -2.65 7.52
CA PHE A 38 11.01 -1.73 7.82
C PHE A 38 9.91 -1.82 6.75
N LEU A 39 10.30 -1.93 5.48
CA LEU A 39 9.38 -2.19 4.37
C LEU A 39 8.54 -3.46 4.58
N MET A 40 9.13 -4.54 5.11
CA MET A 40 8.36 -5.75 5.39
C MET A 40 7.26 -5.53 6.44
N GLN A 41 7.48 -4.65 7.42
CA GLN A 41 6.46 -4.28 8.41
C GLN A 41 5.36 -3.41 7.78
N MET A 42 5.71 -2.52 6.86
CA MET A 42 4.76 -1.63 6.19
C MET A 42 3.70 -2.32 5.32
N ARG A 43 3.92 -3.58 4.92
CA ARG A 43 2.95 -4.39 4.17
C ARG A 43 1.60 -4.55 4.89
N CYS A 44 1.54 -4.27 6.20
CA CYS A 44 0.29 -4.35 6.97
C CYS A 44 -0.50 -3.02 7.03
N VAL A 45 0.06 -1.89 6.56
CA VAL A 45 -0.54 -0.56 6.70
C VAL A 45 -1.79 -0.41 5.83
N CYS A 46 -1.68 -0.67 4.53
CA CYS A 46 -2.81 -0.64 3.61
C CYS A 46 -2.58 -1.54 2.38
N LYS A 47 -3.62 -1.72 1.58
CA LYS A 47 -3.56 -2.58 0.38
C LYS A 47 -2.65 -2.03 -0.72
N SER A 48 -2.65 -0.70 -0.94
CA SER A 48 -1.78 -0.07 -1.94
C SER A 48 -0.31 -0.30 -1.56
N TRP A 49 0.07 -0.01 -0.31
CA TRP A 49 1.44 -0.20 0.17
C TRP A 49 1.89 -1.66 0.07
N LYS A 50 1.02 -2.60 0.48
CA LYS A 50 1.30 -4.04 0.30
C LYS A 50 1.55 -4.39 -1.17
N SER A 51 0.79 -3.81 -2.11
CA SER A 51 0.92 -4.04 -3.54
C SER A 51 2.25 -3.51 -4.07
N ILE A 52 2.63 -2.29 -3.71
CA ILE A 52 3.92 -1.66 -4.10
C ILE A 52 5.08 -2.51 -3.58
N ILE A 53 5.11 -2.82 -2.28
CA ILE A 53 6.22 -3.56 -1.65
C ILE A 53 6.33 -5.00 -2.18
N SER A 54 5.23 -5.59 -2.62
CA SER A 54 5.24 -6.95 -3.19
C SER A 54 5.60 -6.97 -4.69
N ASN A 55 5.79 -5.82 -5.32
CA ASN A 55 6.15 -5.72 -6.74
C ASN A 55 7.66 -6.02 -6.90
N PRO A 56 8.07 -7.00 -7.73
CA PRO A 56 9.47 -7.30 -7.95
C PRO A 56 10.28 -6.10 -8.47
N ASN A 57 9.68 -5.20 -9.25
CA ASN A 57 10.38 -4.00 -9.73
C ASN A 57 10.74 -3.05 -8.60
N PHE A 58 9.90 -2.96 -7.56
CA PHE A 58 10.20 -2.18 -6.36
C PHE A 58 11.35 -2.80 -5.56
N VAL A 59 11.37 -4.15 -5.46
CA VAL A 59 12.47 -4.87 -4.80
C VAL A 59 13.79 -4.67 -5.53
N ILE A 60 13.78 -4.67 -6.87
CA ILE A 60 14.97 -4.36 -7.68
C ILE A 60 15.44 -2.92 -7.40
N LEU A 61 14.52 -1.95 -7.36
CA LEU A 61 14.84 -0.54 -7.15
C LEU A 61 15.51 -0.25 -5.80
N ILE A 62 15.19 -0.99 -4.74
CA ILE A 62 15.80 -0.80 -3.41
C ILE A 62 17.06 -1.65 -3.17
N MET A 63 17.42 -2.52 -4.13
CA MET A 63 18.58 -3.41 -4.04
C MET A 63 19.73 -3.00 -4.97
N ASP A 64 19.50 -2.02 -5.84
CA ASP A 64 20.53 -1.30 -6.62
C ASP A 64 21.12 -0.15 -5.78
#